data_AF-G2WCA9-F1
#
_entry.id   AF-G2WCA9-F1
#
_cell.length_a   1.000
_cell.length_b   1.000
_cell.length_c   1.000
_cell.angle_alpha   90.00
_cell.angle_beta   90.00
_cell.angle_gamma   90.00
#
_symmetry.space_group_name_H-M   'P 1'
#
loop_
_entity.id
_entity.type
_entity.pdbx_description
1 polymer ?
#
loop_
_entity_poly.entity_id
_entity_poly.type
_entity_poly.pdbx_seq_one_letter_code
_entity_poly.pdbx_strand_id
1 'polypeptide(L)'
;MSEKPQQEEQEKPQSRRNSFAVIEFTPEVLDRCLKQVEFYFSEFNFPYDRFLRTTAEKNDGWVPISTIATFNRMKKYRPVDKVIEALRSSEILEVSADGENVKRRVPLDLTAARNARIEQNQ
;
A
#
# COMPACT_ATOMS: atom_id res chain seq x y z
N MET A 1 41.42 2.49 7.06
CA MET A 1 40.51 3.62 6.86
C MET A 1 39.94 3.46 5.46
N SER A 2 38.69 3.07 5.26
CA SER A 2 37.50 3.67 5.87
C SER A 2 36.44 2.61 6.16
N GLU A 3 35.93 2.65 7.40
CA GLU A 3 34.64 2.08 7.75
C GLU A 3 33.56 2.71 6.85
N LYS A 4 32.65 1.86 6.35
CA LYS A 4 31.27 2.27 6.11
C LYS A 4 30.35 1.31 6.85
N PRO A 5 29.32 1.84 7.53
CA PRO A 5 28.66 1.16 8.65
C PRO A 5 27.57 0.21 8.17
N GLN A 6 27.26 -0.72 9.07
CA GLN A 6 26.15 -1.68 9.06
C GLN A 6 24.77 -1.00 9.02
N GLN A 7 23.76 -1.84 8.80
CA GLN A 7 22.31 -1.70 9.02
C GLN A 7 21.53 -1.45 7.72
N GLU A 8 20.55 -2.26 7.31
CA GLU A 8 19.76 -3.25 8.05
C GLU A 8 19.29 -4.34 7.09
N GLU A 9 19.58 -5.58 7.45
CA GLU A 9 19.10 -6.79 6.79
C GLU A 9 17.60 -6.92 7.09
N GLN A 10 16.75 -6.22 6.34
CA GLN A 10 15.31 -6.48 6.39
C GLN A 10 15.02 -7.75 5.60
N GLU A 11 15.20 -8.88 6.28
CA GLU A 11 14.58 -10.16 5.93
C GLU A 11 13.14 -9.89 5.48
N LYS A 12 12.85 -10.14 4.21
CA LYS A 12 11.46 -10.27 3.75
C LYS A 12 11.06 -11.71 4.04
N PRO A 13 10.31 -12.02 5.12
CA PRO A 13 9.70 -13.33 5.23
C PRO A 13 8.66 -13.44 4.11
N GLN A 14 9.05 -14.13 3.04
CA GLN A 14 8.13 -14.73 2.09
C GLN A 14 7.36 -15.84 2.81
N SER A 15 6.34 -15.47 3.59
CA SER A 15 5.43 -16.46 4.14
C SER A 15 4.52 -16.96 3.02
N ARG A 16 4.99 -18.04 2.39
CA ARG A 16 4.18 -19.03 1.69
C ARG A 16 3.36 -19.77 2.73
N ARG A 17 2.11 -19.36 2.97
CA ARG A 17 0.99 -20.27 3.27
C ARG A 17 -0.32 -19.51 3.38
N ASN A 18 -1.29 -20.00 2.63
CA ASN A 18 -2.67 -19.60 2.67
C ASN A 18 -3.30 -20.14 3.96
N SER A 19 -3.46 -19.28 4.97
CA SER A 19 -4.37 -19.51 6.08
C SER A 19 -4.76 -18.14 6.64
N PHE A 20 -6.05 -17.96 6.88
CA PHE A 20 -6.69 -16.78 7.46
C PHE A 20 -6.24 -16.61 8.93
N ALA A 21 -4.94 -16.46 9.15
CA ALA A 21 -4.38 -16.23 10.47
C ALA A 21 -4.95 -14.91 10.97
N VAL A 22 -5.62 -14.97 12.12
CA VAL A 22 -6.02 -13.79 12.89
C VAL A 22 -4.76 -12.97 13.09
N ILE A 23 -4.66 -11.85 12.39
CA ILE A 23 -3.49 -10.99 12.48
C ILE A 23 -3.69 -10.12 13.73
N GLU A 24 -2.83 -10.31 14.72
CA GLU A 24 -2.77 -9.39 15.85
C GLU A 24 -2.39 -7.99 15.36
N PHE A 25 -3.10 -6.97 15.85
CA PHE A 25 -2.81 -5.57 15.53
C PHE A 25 -1.59 -5.07 16.31
N THR A 26 -0.44 -5.66 16.02
CA THR A 26 0.85 -5.16 16.48
C THR A 26 1.29 -3.99 15.59
N PRO A 27 2.13 -3.07 16.10
CA PRO A 27 2.68 -1.97 15.29
C PRO A 27 3.38 -2.48 14.02
N GLU A 28 4.02 -3.65 14.07
CA GLU A 28 4.63 -4.29 12.90
C GLU A 28 3.61 -4.67 11.81
N VAL A 29 2.41 -5.10 12.21
CA VAL A 29 1.34 -5.44 11.28
C VAL A 29 0.79 -4.20 10.61
N LEU A 30 0.65 -3.10 11.36
CA LEU A 30 0.24 -1.82 10.83
C LEU A 30 1.24 -1.31 9.79
N ASP A 31 2.54 -1.43 10.07
CA ASP A 31 3.62 -1.11 9.11
C ASP A 31 3.54 -1.98 7.85
N ARG A 32 3.31 -3.29 8.00
CA ARG A 32 3.10 -4.18 6.85
C ARG A 32 1.85 -3.84 6.05
N CYS A 33 0.80 -3.38 6.72
CA CYS A 33 -0.44 -2.93 6.09
C CYS A 33 -0.17 -1.68 5.27
N LEU A 34 0.47 -0.67 5.88
CA LEU A 34 0.94 0.55 5.22
C LEU A 34 1.75 0.24 3.97
N LYS A 35 2.83 -0.52 4.10
CA LYS A 35 3.68 -0.94 2.97
C LYS A 35 2.89 -1.62 1.86
N GLN A 36 1.86 -2.39 2.21
CA GLN A 36 1.03 -3.06 1.22
C GLN A 36 0.09 -2.09 0.50
N VAL A 37 -0.48 -1.11 1.21
CA VAL A 37 -1.28 -0.05 0.59
C VAL A 37 -0.40 0.87 -0.26
N GLU A 38 0.76 1.27 0.23
CA GLU A 38 1.77 2.01 -0.55
C GLU A 38 2.18 1.27 -1.81
N PHE A 39 2.33 -0.06 -1.75
CA PHE A 39 2.57 -0.88 -2.93
C PHE A 39 1.40 -0.86 -3.91
N TYR A 40 0.15 -0.92 -3.45
CA TYR A 40 -1.02 -0.81 -4.32
C TYR A 40 -1.06 0.51 -5.07
N PHE A 41 -0.74 1.60 -4.37
CA PHE A 41 -0.65 2.94 -4.94
C PHE A 41 0.70 3.23 -5.61
N SER A 42 1.63 2.28 -5.67
CA SER A 42 2.93 2.48 -6.30
C SER A 42 2.82 2.64 -7.82
N GLU A 43 3.86 3.22 -8.42
CA GLU A 43 3.96 3.44 -9.87
C GLU A 43 3.91 2.13 -10.65
N PHE A 44 4.32 1.03 -10.02
CA PHE A 44 4.34 -0.27 -10.66
C PHE A 44 2.99 -0.98 -10.64
N ASN A 45 2.11 -0.68 -9.69
CA ASN A 45 0.82 -1.37 -9.55
C ASN A 45 -0.35 -0.50 -10.00
N PHE A 46 -0.37 0.78 -9.63
CA PHE A 46 -1.50 1.69 -9.87
C PHE A 46 -1.90 1.84 -11.36
N PRO A 47 -0.99 2.05 -12.34
CA PRO A 47 -1.39 2.19 -13.74
C PRO A 47 -1.87 0.86 -14.38
N TYR A 48 -1.48 -0.28 -13.82
CA TYR A 48 -1.83 -1.61 -14.32
C TYR A 48 -3.10 -2.17 -13.67
N ASP A 49 -3.35 -1.80 -12.42
CA ASP A 49 -4.53 -2.22 -11.70
C ASP A 49 -5.75 -1.44 -12.18
N ARG A 50 -6.53 -2.08 -13.08
CA ARG A 50 -7.76 -1.49 -13.64
C ARG A 50 -8.75 -1.08 -12.55
N PHE A 51 -8.77 -1.78 -11.42
CA PHE A 51 -9.74 -1.53 -10.37
C PHE A 51 -9.37 -0.28 -9.56
N LEU A 52 -8.10 -0.13 -9.17
CA LEU A 52 -7.59 1.10 -8.56
C LEU A 52 -7.74 2.29 -9.50
N ARG A 53 -7.37 2.16 -10.78
CA ARG A 53 -7.55 3.22 -11.77
C ARG A 53 -9.01 3.65 -11.90
N THR A 54 -9.91 2.71 -12.12
CA THR A 54 -11.34 3.00 -12.29
C THR A 54 -11.93 3.61 -11.02
N THR A 55 -11.51 3.13 -9.85
CA THR A 55 -12.01 3.65 -8.57
C THR A 55 -11.50 5.07 -8.31
N ALA A 56 -10.20 5.30 -8.54
CA ALA A 56 -9.60 6.61 -8.42
C ALA A 56 -10.23 7.60 -9.42
N GLU A 57 -10.41 7.21 -10.68
CA GLU A 57 -11.04 8.07 -11.69
C GLU A 57 -12.50 8.40 -11.36
N LYS A 58 -13.24 7.45 -10.77
CA LYS A 58 -14.63 7.67 -10.33
C LYS A 58 -14.79 8.55 -9.10
N ASN A 59 -13.74 8.70 -8.29
CA ASN A 59 -13.79 9.44 -7.03
C ASN A 59 -12.68 10.50 -6.97
N ASP A 60 -12.32 11.17 -8.07
CA ASP A 60 -11.34 12.27 -8.06
C ASP A 60 -9.97 11.96 -7.40
N GLY A 61 -9.50 10.73 -7.58
CA GLY A 61 -8.28 10.19 -7.02
C GLY A 61 -8.42 9.53 -5.64
N TRP A 62 -9.63 9.55 -5.06
CA TRP A 62 -9.93 8.86 -3.81
C TRP A 62 -10.26 7.38 -4.04
N VAL A 63 -9.90 6.54 -3.09
CA VAL A 63 -10.23 5.11 -3.12
C VAL A 63 -10.80 4.73 -1.76
N PRO A 64 -11.99 4.10 -1.69
CA PRO A 64 -12.55 3.68 -0.42
C PRO A 64 -11.64 2.64 0.24
N ILE A 65 -11.34 2.81 1.52
CA ILE A 65 -10.63 1.83 2.32
C ILE A 65 -11.47 0.56 2.43
N SER A 66 -12.80 0.65 2.43
CA SER A 66 -13.70 -0.50 2.28
C SER A 66 -13.36 -1.31 1.02
N THR A 67 -13.10 -0.65 -0.10
CA THR A 67 -12.67 -1.28 -1.35
C THR A 67 -11.31 -1.95 -1.18
N ILE A 68 -10.36 -1.28 -0.55
CA ILE A 68 -9.03 -1.87 -0.26
C ILE A 68 -9.15 -3.06 0.70
N ALA A 69 -10.02 -3.01 1.71
CA ALA A 69 -10.29 -4.08 2.65
C ALA A 69 -10.91 -5.32 1.99
N THR A 70 -11.44 -5.20 0.76
CA THR A 70 -11.84 -6.35 -0.06
C THR A 70 -10.68 -7.03 -0.77
N PHE A 71 -9.47 -6.47 -0.77
CA PHE A 71 -8.33 -7.07 -1.48
C PHE A 71 -7.80 -8.29 -0.74
N ASN A 72 -7.36 -9.32 -1.47
CA ASN A 72 -6.95 -10.59 -0.86
C ASN A 72 -5.83 -10.42 0.18
N ARG A 73 -4.94 -9.44 0.03
CA ARG A 73 -3.88 -9.16 1.02
C ARG A 73 -4.35 -8.29 2.20
N MET A 74 -5.47 -7.59 2.06
CA MET A 74 -6.02 -6.67 3.07
C MET A 74 -7.20 -7.25 3.85
N LYS A 75 -7.89 -8.25 3.30
CA LYS A 75 -8.98 -9.00 3.97
C LYS A 75 -8.59 -9.55 5.34
N LYS A 76 -7.31 -9.84 5.54
CA LYS A 76 -6.72 -10.34 6.79
C LYS A 76 -6.45 -9.25 7.85
N TYR A 77 -6.43 -7.98 7.45
CA TYR A 77 -6.26 -6.83 8.35
C TYR A 77 -7.65 -6.23 8.67
N ARG A 78 -8.41 -6.89 9.55
CA ARG A 78 -9.67 -6.36 10.11
C ARG A 78 -9.63 -6.34 11.63
N PRO A 79 -10.08 -5.26 12.30
CA PRO A 79 -11.02 -4.24 11.80
C PRO A 79 -10.37 -3.13 10.96
N VAL A 80 -11.20 -2.50 10.11
CA VAL A 80 -10.79 -1.42 9.19
C VAL A 80 -10.35 -0.17 9.96
N ASP A 81 -10.94 0.10 11.14
CA ASP A 81 -10.51 1.17 12.05
C ASP A 81 -9.00 1.22 12.28
N LYS A 82 -8.40 0.07 12.57
CA LYS A 82 -6.95 -0.01 12.81
C LYS A 82 -6.13 0.21 11.55
N VAL A 83 -6.67 -0.19 10.39
CA VAL A 83 -6.05 0.12 9.09
C VAL A 83 -6.10 1.61 8.81
N ILE A 84 -7.21 2.28 9.15
CA ILE A 84 -7.37 3.74 8.99
C ILE A 84 -6.38 4.48 9.88
N GLU A 85 -6.26 4.09 11.15
CA GLU A 85 -5.30 4.66 12.10
C GLU A 85 -3.86 4.51 11.59
N ALA A 86 -3.50 3.33 11.07
CA ALA A 86 -2.20 3.12 10.45
C ALA A 86 -2.00 4.00 9.21
N LEU A 87 -2.98 4.04 8.30
CA LEU A 87 -2.93 4.86 7.09
C LEU A 87 -2.81 6.35 7.39
N ARG A 88 -3.37 6.84 8.50
CA ARG A 88 -3.20 8.24 8.95
C ARG A 88 -1.76 8.55 9.36
N SER A 89 -0.98 7.55 9.77
CA SER A 89 0.45 7.70 10.06
C SER A 89 1.32 7.63 8.79
N SER A 90 0.74 7.39 7.62
CA SER A 90 1.45 7.39 6.33
C SER A 90 1.80 8.82 5.90
N GLU A 91 3.03 9.04 5.45
CA GLU A 91 3.45 10.31 4.84
C GLU A 91 3.14 10.36 3.32
N ILE A 92 2.98 9.20 2.68
CA ILE A 92 2.78 9.06 1.23
C ILE A 92 1.29 9.06 0.86
N LEU A 93 0.44 8.60 1.77
CA LEU A 93 -1.00 8.46 1.58
C LEU A 93 -1.74 9.43 2.49
N GLU A 94 -2.84 9.96 2.00
CA GLU A 94 -3.75 10.85 2.73
C GLU A 94 -5.09 10.16 2.91
N VAL A 95 -5.60 10.15 4.14
CA VAL A 95 -6.90 9.58 4.48
C VAL A 95 -7.92 10.71 4.59
N SER A 96 -9.13 10.50 4.08
CA SER A 96 -10.23 11.47 4.19
C SER A 96 -10.58 11.75 5.65
N ALA A 97 -11.22 12.88 5.92
CA ALA A 97 -11.69 13.27 7.25
C ALA A 97 -12.59 12.19 7.87
N ASP A 98 -13.46 11.58 7.06
CA ASP A 98 -14.36 10.49 7.46
C ASP A 98 -13.62 9.18 7.79
N GLY A 99 -12.35 9.06 7.41
CA GLY A 99 -11.57 7.84 7.61
C GLY A 99 -11.94 6.71 6.66
N GLU A 100 -12.84 6.92 5.70
CA GLU A 100 -13.32 5.84 4.83
C GLU A 100 -12.64 5.78 3.46
N ASN A 101 -11.92 6.83 3.09
CA ASN A 101 -11.26 6.95 1.79
C ASN A 101 -9.78 7.24 1.99
N VAL A 102 -8.96 6.71 1.09
CA VAL A 102 -7.54 7.00 1.00
C VAL A 102 -7.21 7.50 -0.40
N LYS A 103 -6.35 8.50 -0.46
CA LYS A 103 -5.81 9.07 -1.68
C LYS A 103 -4.30 9.10 -1.57
N ARG A 104 -3.62 9.10 -2.70
CA ARG A 104 -2.18 9.29 -2.70
C ARG A 104 -1.86 10.79 -2.55
N ARG A 105 -1.06 11.14 -1.54
CA ARG A 105 -0.63 12.52 -1.28
C ARG A 105 0.40 12.97 -2.31
N VAL A 106 1.34 12.09 -2.64
CA VAL A 106 2.33 12.33 -3.69
C VAL A 106 1.72 11.92 -5.03
N PRO A 107 1.42 12.85 -5.95
CA PRO A 107 0.91 12.48 -7.27
C PRO A 107 1.96 11.65 -8.00
N LEU A 108 1.54 10.49 -8.51
CA LEU A 108 2.38 9.76 -9.45
C LEU A 108 2.19 10.29 -10.84
N ASP A 109 3.29 10.44 -11.54
CA ASP A 109 3.24 10.61 -12.96
C ASP A 109 2.89 9.26 -13.60
N LEU A 110 1.59 9.06 -13.83
CA LEU A 110 1.05 7.84 -14.45
C LEU A 110 1.66 7.57 -15.84
N THR A 111 2.19 8.61 -16.48
CA THR A 111 2.88 8.54 -17.77
C THR A 111 4.28 7.94 -17.60
N ALA A 112 5.07 8.43 -16.63
CA ALA A 112 6.38 7.88 -16.28
C ALA A 112 6.30 6.45 -15.76
N ALA A 113 5.28 6.16 -14.94
CA ALA A 113 5.05 4.85 -14.35
C ALA A 113 4.84 3.73 -15.40
N ARG A 114 4.17 4.03 -16.52
CA ARG A 114 4.00 3.11 -17.65
C ARG A 114 5.33 2.81 -18.36
N ASN A 115 6.23 3.79 -18.42
CA ASN A 115 7.53 3.66 -19.08
C ASN A 115 8.56 2.92 -18.19
N ALA A 116 8.54 3.14 -16.87
CA ALA A 116 9.50 2.57 -15.93
C ALA A 116 9.53 1.02 -15.89
N ARG A 117 8.41 0.34 -16.18
CA ARG A 117 8.38 -1.14 -16.23
C ARG A 117 9.02 -1.69 -17.51
N ILE A 118 9.00 -0.94 -18.62
CA ILE A 118 9.65 -1.37 -19.88
C ILE A 118 11.17 -1.42 -19.67
N GLU A 119 11.72 -0.49 -18.91
CA GLU A 119 13.16 -0.32 -18.71
C GLU A 119 13.76 -1.28 -17.67
N GLN A 120 12.98 -1.76 -16.69
CA GLN A 120 13.42 -2.76 -15.70
C GLN A 120 13.40 -4.22 -16.21
N ASN A 121 12.90 -4.44 -17.42
CA ASN A 121 12.77 -5.75 -18.05
C ASN A 121 13.71 -5.95 -19.26
N GLN A 122 14.68 -5.04 -19.45
CA GLN A 122 15.80 -5.18 -20.39
C GLN A 122 17.07 -5.62 -19.69
#